data_AF-A0ABC8TDG0-F1
#
_entry.id   AF-A0ABC8TDG0-F1
#
_cell.length_a   1.000
_cell.length_b   1.000
_cell.length_c   1.000
_cell.angle_alpha   90.00
_cell.angle_beta   90.00
_cell.angle_gamma   90.00
#
_symmetry.space_group_name_H-M   'P 1'
#
loop_
_entity.id
_entity.type
_entity.pdbx_description
1 polymer ?
#
loop_
_entity_poly.entity_id
_entity_poly.type
_entity_poly.pdbx_seq_one_letter_code
_entity_poly.pdbx_strand_id
1 'polypeptide(L)'
;MRERLLIHLRGLLQIVENWNRPEDADSQQPSQFARSLTKEVGFLQRVLSRTLHEVDVQAIFRQVVIIFHSQISEAFSQLEITTPQAKNRFYRDIQHILGCIRSLPSGDLSESGTPNWGQLDELLVQRFGTEAGQ
;
A
#
# COMPACT_ATOMS: atom_id res chain seq x y z
N MET A 1 0.21 -14.14 -2.66
CA MET A 1 0.54 -12.74 -2.29
C MET A 1 0.51 -12.45 -0.79
N ARG A 2 -0.38 -13.07 0.02
CA ARG A 2 -0.38 -12.90 1.48
C ARG A 2 0.98 -13.13 2.13
N GLU A 3 1.60 -14.28 1.90
CA GLU A 3 2.92 -14.61 2.48
C GLU A 3 4.00 -13.62 2.07
N ARG A 4 3.97 -13.18 0.80
CA ARG A 4 4.92 -12.19 0.29
C ARG A 4 4.78 -10.85 1.00
N LEU A 5 3.55 -10.39 1.20
CA LEU A 5 3.25 -9.19 1.99
C LEU A 5 3.75 -9.33 3.43
N LEU A 6 3.52 -10.48 4.07
CA LEU A 6 3.99 -10.73 5.44
C LEU A 6 5.52 -10.67 5.56
N ILE A 7 6.27 -11.15 4.55
CA ILE A 7 7.74 -11.02 4.52
C ILE A 7 8.15 -9.54 4.56
N HIS A 8 7.51 -8.71 3.73
CA HIS A 8 7.77 -7.26 3.70
C HIS A 8 7.41 -6.60 5.04
N LEU A 9 6.28 -7.00 5.66
CA LEU A 9 5.84 -6.47 6.96
C LEU A 9 6.68 -6.95 8.16
N ARG A 10 7.43 -8.06 8.05
CA ARG A 10 8.39 -8.45 9.11
C ARG A 10 9.49 -7.40 9.32
N GLY A 11 9.80 -6.61 8.30
CA GLY A 11 10.77 -5.51 8.36
C GLY A 11 10.22 -4.22 8.98
N LEU A 12 8.98 -4.20 9.51
CA LEU A 12 8.29 -2.96 9.87
C LEU A 12 9.03 -2.10 10.89
N LEU A 13 9.71 -2.70 11.87
CA LEU A 13 10.53 -1.96 12.83
C LEU A 13 11.69 -1.22 12.14
N GLN A 14 12.36 -1.84 11.18
CA GLN A 14 13.43 -1.20 10.41
C GLN A 14 12.90 -0.10 9.49
N ILE A 15 11.68 -0.27 8.96
CA ILE A 15 11.00 0.76 8.17
C ILE A 15 10.72 1.99 9.05
N VAL A 16 10.17 1.79 10.25
CA VAL A 16 9.90 2.87 11.21
C VAL A 16 11.19 3.56 11.65
N GLU A 17 12.26 2.80 11.90
CA GLU A 17 13.57 3.38 12.22
C GLU A 17 14.07 4.27 11.09
N ASN A 18 13.97 3.79 9.84
CA ASN A 18 14.33 4.59 8.65
C ASN A 18 13.44 5.83 8.49
N TRP A 19 12.16 5.76 8.85
CA TRP A 19 11.28 6.92 8.80
C TRP A 19 11.69 8.04 9.75
N ASN A 20 12.34 7.69 10.87
CA ASN A 20 12.82 8.65 11.85
C ASN A 20 14.21 9.24 11.52
N ARG A 21 14.87 8.78 10.44
CA ARG A 21 16.15 9.33 10.02
C ARG A 21 15.99 10.74 9.41
N PRO A 22 17.01 11.61 9.55
CA PRO A 22 17.00 12.95 8.96
C PRO A 22 16.71 12.91 7.46
N GLU A 23 16.04 13.94 6.93
CA GLU A 23 15.78 14.02 5.50
C GLU A 23 17.08 14.28 4.71
N ASP A 24 17.41 13.35 3.82
CA ASP A 24 18.41 13.45 2.76
C ASP A 24 17.72 13.66 1.40
N ALA A 25 18.49 13.87 0.32
CA ALA A 25 17.93 14.07 -1.03
C ALA A 25 17.06 12.90 -1.51
N ASP A 26 17.30 11.68 -1.01
CA ASP A 26 16.50 10.48 -1.28
C ASP A 26 15.21 10.39 -0.46
N SER A 27 15.02 11.29 0.51
CA SER A 27 13.90 11.23 1.43
C SER A 27 12.55 11.48 0.76
N GLN A 28 12.52 12.11 -0.43
CA GLN A 28 11.29 12.27 -1.23
C GLN A 28 10.73 10.94 -1.76
N GLN A 29 11.51 9.87 -1.81
CA GLN A 29 11.05 8.59 -2.35
C GLN A 29 10.30 7.76 -1.29
N PRO A 30 9.31 6.94 -1.70
CA PRO A 30 8.74 5.93 -0.82
C PRO A 30 9.81 4.93 -0.36
N SER A 31 9.60 4.33 0.80
CA SER A 31 10.51 3.35 1.38
C SER A 31 10.77 2.18 0.44
N GLN A 32 11.91 1.52 0.64
CA GLN A 32 12.25 0.30 -0.10
C GLN A 32 11.16 -0.77 0.05
N PHE A 33 10.49 -0.83 1.21
CA PHE A 33 9.34 -1.69 1.43
C PHE A 33 8.21 -1.40 0.44
N ALA A 34 7.73 -0.16 0.41
CA ALA A 34 6.61 0.24 -0.46
C ALA A 34 6.98 0.02 -1.94
N ARG A 35 8.21 0.38 -2.33
CA ARG A 35 8.71 0.21 -3.70
C ARG A 35 8.85 -1.26 -4.11
N SER A 36 9.37 -2.11 -3.22
CA SER A 36 9.58 -3.54 -3.52
C SER A 36 8.24 -4.27 -3.59
N LEU A 37 7.33 -4.01 -2.65
CA LEU A 37 6.00 -4.59 -2.64
C LEU A 37 5.22 -4.24 -3.92
N THR A 38 5.15 -2.95 -4.27
CA THR A 38 4.42 -2.49 -5.46
C THR A 38 5.05 -3.00 -6.77
N LYS A 39 6.39 -3.12 -6.83
CA LYS A 39 7.08 -3.72 -7.98
C LYS A 39 6.71 -5.19 -8.18
N GLU A 40 6.65 -5.97 -7.10
CA GLU A 40 6.28 -7.38 -7.16
C GLU A 40 4.82 -7.58 -7.61
N VAL A 41 3.91 -6.75 -7.09
CA VAL A 41 2.50 -6.77 -7.51
C VAL A 41 2.37 -6.39 -8.99
N GLY A 42 3.05 -5.35 -9.44
CA GLY A 42 3.03 -4.94 -10.85
C GLY A 42 3.63 -6.00 -11.78
N PHE A 43 4.66 -6.72 -11.32
CA PHE A 43 5.19 -7.87 -12.06
C PHE A 43 4.17 -9.01 -12.14
N LEU A 44 3.52 -9.36 -11.03
CA LEU A 44 2.47 -10.37 -10.99
C LEU A 44 1.33 -10.02 -11.95
N GLN A 45 0.87 -8.77 -11.95
CA GLN A 45 -0.18 -8.30 -12.86
C GLN A 45 0.23 -8.51 -14.31
N ARG A 46 1.42 -8.03 -14.69
CA ARG A 46 1.91 -8.13 -16.06
C ARG A 46 2.00 -9.59 -16.54
N VAL A 47 2.43 -10.50 -15.66
CA VAL A 47 2.53 -11.92 -16.00
C VAL A 47 1.13 -12.53 -16.12
N LEU A 48 0.27 -12.38 -15.12
CA LEU A 48 -1.06 -13.00 -15.13
C LEU A 48 -1.94 -12.48 -16.27
N SER A 49 -1.91 -11.18 -16.56
CA SER A 49 -2.66 -10.59 -17.68
C SER A 49 -2.23 -11.09 -19.06
N ARG A 50 -1.04 -11.69 -19.20
CA ARG A 50 -0.57 -12.31 -20.44
C ARG A 50 -0.88 -13.81 -20.52
N THR A 51 -1.29 -14.42 -19.42
CA THR A 51 -1.40 -15.88 -19.29
C THR A 51 -2.82 -16.35 -19.03
N LEU A 52 -3.64 -15.53 -18.37
CA LEU A 52 -4.99 -15.87 -17.94
C LEU A 52 -6.03 -14.96 -18.60
N HIS A 53 -7.29 -15.41 -18.60
CA HIS A 53 -8.40 -14.59 -19.07
C HIS A 53 -8.68 -13.44 -18.08
N GLU A 54 -9.26 -12.35 -18.59
CA GLU A 54 -9.52 -11.15 -17.80
C GLU A 54 -10.34 -11.44 -16.53
N VAL A 55 -11.36 -12.28 -16.62
CA VAL A 55 -12.22 -12.64 -15.47
C VAL A 55 -11.42 -13.32 -14.36
N ASP A 56 -10.50 -14.22 -14.71
CA ASP A 56 -9.64 -14.91 -13.75
C ASP A 56 -8.63 -13.94 -13.12
N VAL A 57 -8.06 -13.04 -13.93
CA VAL A 57 -7.16 -11.98 -13.46
C VAL A 57 -7.90 -11.08 -12.46
N GLN A 58 -9.13 -10.67 -12.77
CA GLN A 58 -9.96 -9.86 -11.87
C GLN A 58 -10.26 -10.58 -10.55
N ALA A 59 -10.64 -11.85 -10.60
CA ALA A 59 -10.90 -12.64 -9.40
C ALA A 59 -9.65 -12.77 -8.51
N ILE A 60 -8.48 -12.98 -9.10
CA ILE A 60 -7.21 -13.04 -8.37
C ILE A 60 -6.88 -11.68 -7.74
N PHE A 61 -6.95 -10.59 -8.50
CA PHE A 61 -6.57 -9.27 -7.99
C PHE A 61 -7.59 -8.71 -6.99
N ARG A 62 -8.86 -9.11 -7.06
CA ARG A 62 -9.84 -8.84 -6.00
C ARG A 62 -9.37 -9.37 -4.65
N GLN A 63 -8.87 -10.61 -4.61
CA GLN A 63 -8.32 -11.17 -3.38
C GLN A 63 -7.03 -10.46 -2.93
N VAL A 64 -6.17 -10.05 -3.88
CA VAL A 64 -4.96 -9.28 -3.57
C VAL A 64 -5.31 -7.94 -2.92
N VAL A 65 -6.27 -7.20 -3.48
CA VAL A 65 -6.77 -5.92 -2.96
C VAL A 65 -7.25 -6.09 -1.51
N ILE A 66 -8.13 -7.06 -1.26
CA ILE A 66 -8.67 -7.33 0.09
C ILE A 66 -7.55 -7.61 1.09
N ILE A 67 -6.63 -8.52 0.74
CA ILE A 67 -5.50 -8.89 1.60
C ILE A 67 -4.60 -7.68 1.88
N PHE A 68 -4.36 -6.82 0.88
CA PHE A 68 -3.50 -5.66 1.03
C PHE A 68 -4.12 -4.63 1.97
N HIS A 69 -5.40 -4.27 1.78
CA HIS A 69 -6.06 -3.36 2.70
C HIS A 69 -6.05 -3.90 4.12
N SER A 70 -6.44 -5.16 4.32
CA SER A 70 -6.60 -5.70 5.66
C SER A 70 -5.26 -5.83 6.39
N GLN A 71 -4.27 -6.47 5.78
CA GLN A 71 -3.00 -6.79 6.45
C GLN A 71 -2.11 -5.56 6.64
N ILE A 72 -2.09 -4.64 5.67
CA ILE A 72 -1.30 -3.41 5.79
C ILE A 72 -1.96 -2.50 6.82
N SER A 73 -3.28 -2.32 6.77
CA SER A 73 -3.99 -1.49 7.75
C SER A 73 -3.82 -2.04 9.16
N GLU A 74 -3.94 -3.35 9.35
CA GLU A 74 -3.73 -4.00 10.65
C GLU A 74 -2.31 -3.73 11.18
N ALA A 75 -1.28 -4.01 10.38
CA ALA A 75 0.12 -3.81 10.79
C ALA A 75 0.42 -2.33 11.09
N PHE A 76 -0.11 -1.41 10.29
CA PHE A 76 0.12 0.03 10.43
C PHE A 76 -0.69 0.66 11.56
N SER A 77 -1.86 0.12 11.90
CA SER A 77 -2.68 0.60 13.01
C SER A 77 -1.94 0.50 14.36
N GLN A 78 -1.05 -0.49 14.49
CA GLN A 78 -0.26 -0.78 15.69
C GLN A 78 0.96 0.15 15.83
N LEU A 79 1.27 0.96 14.83
CA LEU A 79 2.43 1.85 14.86
C LEU A 79 2.13 3.16 15.58
N GLU A 80 3.03 3.54 16.48
CA GLU A 80 3.05 4.85 17.11
C GLU A 80 4.06 5.76 16.38
N ILE A 81 3.54 6.65 15.53
CA ILE A 81 4.36 7.58 14.74
C ILE A 81 4.18 8.99 15.31
N THR A 82 5.18 9.46 16.04
CA THR A 82 5.11 10.70 16.82
C THR A 82 5.80 11.87 16.10
N THR A 83 6.87 11.62 15.35
CA THR A 83 7.67 12.67 14.70
C THR A 83 7.04 13.16 13.39
N PRO A 84 7.07 14.47 13.08
CA PRO A 84 6.55 15.01 11.82
C PRO A 84 7.19 14.36 10.57
N GLN A 85 8.49 14.07 10.64
CA GLN A 85 9.25 13.46 9.55
C GLN A 85 8.77 12.04 9.28
N ALA A 86 8.61 11.23 10.34
CA ALA A 86 8.12 9.87 10.18
C ALA A 86 6.67 9.84 9.72
N LYS A 87 5.83 10.78 10.18
CA LYS A 87 4.46 10.96 9.67
C LYS A 87 4.44 11.24 8.17
N ASN A 88 5.32 12.12 7.69
CA ASN A 88 5.37 12.46 6.27
C ASN A 88 5.83 11.27 5.42
N ARG A 89 6.88 10.55 5.84
CA ARG A 89 7.34 9.35 5.12
C ARG A 89 6.31 8.21 5.16
N PHE A 90 5.66 8.01 6.30
CA PHE A 90 4.57 7.04 6.43
C PHE A 90 3.41 7.36 5.48
N TYR A 91 3.00 8.63 5.41
CA TYR A 91 1.99 9.09 4.48
C TYR A 91 2.37 8.80 3.02
N ARG A 92 3.61 9.13 2.61
CA ARG A 92 4.13 8.83 1.27
C ARG A 92 4.07 7.32 0.95
N ASP A 93 4.44 6.47 1.91
CA ASP A 93 4.39 5.02 1.73
C ASP A 93 2.96 4.51 1.52
N ILE A 94 2.00 4.99 2.34
CA ILE A 94 0.59 4.62 2.18
C ILE A 94 0.07 5.09 0.82
N GLN A 95 0.35 6.33 0.43
CA GLN A 95 -0.08 6.85 -0.87
C GLN A 95 0.50 6.04 -2.04
N HIS A 96 1.78 5.67 -1.97
CA HIS A 96 2.42 4.85 -3.00
C HIS A 96 1.78 3.46 -3.12
N ILE A 97 1.48 2.84 -1.98
CA ILE A 97 0.81 1.53 -1.94
C ILE A 97 -0.63 1.63 -2.46
N LEU A 98 -1.39 2.63 -2.01
CA LEU A 98 -2.76 2.87 -2.48
C LEU A 98 -2.80 3.17 -3.98
N GLY A 99 -1.84 3.93 -4.51
CA GLY A 99 -1.72 4.15 -5.96
C GLY A 99 -1.57 2.83 -6.73
N CYS A 100 -0.77 1.90 -6.22
CA CYS A 100 -0.65 0.57 -6.80
C CYS A 100 -1.96 -0.21 -6.68
N ILE A 101 -2.60 -0.23 -5.51
CA ILE A 101 -3.87 -0.94 -5.27
C ILE A 101 -4.96 -0.44 -6.22
N ARG A 102 -5.11 0.87 -6.36
CA ARG A 102 -6.09 1.52 -7.25
C ARG A 102 -5.90 1.14 -8.72
N SER A 103 -4.67 0.83 -9.14
CA SER A 103 -4.38 0.39 -10.50
C SER A 103 -4.64 -1.10 -10.78
N LEU A 104 -4.94 -1.90 -9.74
CA LEU A 104 -5.12 -3.34 -9.92
C LEU A 104 -6.46 -3.64 -10.62
N PRO A 105 -6.45 -4.55 -11.60
CA PRO A 105 -7.67 -4.94 -12.30
C PRO A 105 -8.47 -5.87 -11.41
N SER A 106 -9.35 -5.34 -10.55
CA SER A 106 -10.13 -6.15 -9.59
C SER A 106 -11.65 -6.14 -9.84
N GLY A 107 -12.06 -5.45 -10.91
CA GLY A 107 -13.46 -5.13 -11.22
C GLY A 107 -14.01 -4.02 -10.34
N ASP A 108 -15.33 -3.83 -10.38
CA ASP A 108 -16.01 -2.79 -9.60
C ASP A 108 -16.11 -3.19 -8.12
N LEU A 109 -15.11 -2.79 -7.33
CA LEU A 109 -15.14 -2.91 -5.87
C LEU A 109 -15.52 -1.60 -5.16
N SER A 110 -15.73 -0.49 -5.89
CA SER A 110 -15.86 0.84 -5.28
C SER A 110 -17.32 1.27 -5.11
N GLU A 111 -17.77 1.40 -3.86
CA GLU A 111 -19.00 2.13 -3.51
C GLU A 111 -18.78 3.66 -3.43
N SER A 112 -17.52 4.10 -3.27
CA SER A 112 -17.13 5.48 -2.96
C SER A 112 -16.61 6.30 -4.15
N GLY A 113 -16.74 5.78 -5.38
CA GLY A 113 -16.21 6.41 -6.61
C GLY A 113 -14.68 6.35 -6.76
N THR A 114 -13.94 5.95 -5.72
CA THR A 114 -12.50 5.69 -5.79
C THR A 114 -12.26 4.20 -6.03
N PRO A 115 -11.56 3.80 -7.11
CA PRO A 115 -11.32 2.39 -7.42
C PRO A 115 -10.64 1.65 -6.28
N ASN A 116 -11.09 0.43 -6.00
CA ASN A 116 -10.49 -0.47 -5.00
C ASN A 116 -10.35 0.20 -3.61
N TRP A 117 -11.32 0.99 -3.18
CA TRP A 117 -11.33 1.58 -1.84
C TRP A 117 -11.43 0.52 -0.75
N GLY A 118 -10.72 0.71 0.37
CA GLY A 118 -10.84 -0.19 1.53
C GLY A 118 -10.18 0.33 2.81
N GLN A 119 -9.95 -0.58 3.77
CA GLN A 119 -9.51 -0.25 5.14
C GLN A 119 -8.22 0.60 5.20
N LEU A 120 -7.29 0.41 4.26
CA LEU A 120 -6.08 1.25 4.20
C LEU A 120 -6.39 2.71 3.84
N ASP A 121 -7.39 2.99 3.00
CA ASP A 121 -7.86 4.36 2.74
C ASP A 121 -8.51 4.95 4.00
N GLU A 122 -9.33 4.16 4.70
CA GLU A 122 -9.94 4.56 5.97
C GLU A 122 -8.88 4.92 7.02
N LEU A 123 -7.82 4.11 7.14
CA LEU A 123 -6.69 4.39 8.02
C LEU A 123 -5.97 5.68 7.64
N LEU A 124 -5.77 5.93 6.34
CA LEU A 124 -5.15 7.17 5.85
C LEU A 124 -5.99 8.38 6.28
N VAL A 125 -7.30 8.35 6.05
CA VAL A 125 -8.23 9.42 6.45
C VAL A 125 -8.26 9.59 7.97
N GLN A 126 -8.28 8.50 8.74
CA GLN A 126 -8.28 8.54 10.20
C GLN A 126 -6.99 9.17 10.76
N ARG A 127 -5.83 8.88 10.16
CA ARG A 127 -4.52 9.33 10.65
C ARG A 127 -4.13 10.73 10.17
N PHE A 128 -4.58 11.15 8.99
CA PHE A 128 -4.12 12.38 8.32
C PHE A 128 -5.24 13.35 7.93
N GLY A 129 -6.51 12.97 8.11
CA GLY A 129 -7.65 13.78 7.70
C GLY A 129 -7.96 13.72 6.19
N THR A 130 -9.04 14.38 5.79
CA THR A 130 -9.53 14.40 4.40
C THR A 130 -8.72 15.35 3.49
N GLU A 131 -7.89 16.22 4.06
CA GLU A 131 -7.10 17.23 3.32
C GLU A 131 -5.86 16.68 2.61
N ALA A 132 -5.61 15.37 2.73
CA ALA A 132 -4.46 14.70 2.14
C ALA A 132 -4.64 14.40 0.63
N GLY A 133 -5.29 15.31 -0.09
CA GLY A 133 -5.71 15.15 -1.49
C GLY A 133 -5.72 16.45 -2.30
N GLN A 134 -4.96 17.47 -1.88
CA GLN A 134 -4.69 18.66 -2.69
C GLN A 134 -3.21 18.77 -3.04
#